data_AF-A0A1D2WL93-F1
#
_entry.id   AF-A0A1D2WL93-F1
#
_cell.length_a   1.000
_cell.length_b   1.000
_cell.length_c   1.000
_cell.angle_alpha   90.00
_cell.angle_beta   90.00
_cell.angle_gamma   90.00
#
_symmetry.space_group_name_H-M   'P 1'
#
loop_
_entity.id
_entity.type
_entity.pdbx_description
1 polymer ?
#
loop_
_entity_poly.entity_id
_entity_poly.type
_entity_poly.pdbx_seq_one_letter_code
_entity_poly.pdbx_strand_id
1 'polypeptide(L)'
;MGEVLTTMKIMPDSPDIDLDAIKSTIENSMPESAKLHDMAEEPIAFGLVAIILQFITDDGEGGSEPVEDMVQSIEGVASIEITGVGRLM
;
A
#
# COMPACT_ATOMS: atom_id res chain seq x y z
N MET A 1 -20.76 -7.76 -7.76
CA MET A 1 -19.34 -7.42 -7.90
C MET A 1 -18.81 -7.44 -6.49
N GLY A 2 -17.86 -8.32 -6.21
CA GLY A 2 -17.28 -8.41 -4.87
C GLY A 2 -16.25 -7.30 -4.73
N GLU A 3 -16.27 -6.59 -3.61
CA GLU A 3 -15.19 -5.68 -3.26
C GLU A 3 -14.13 -6.49 -2.51
N VAL A 4 -12.85 -6.26 -2.79
CA VAL A 4 -11.73 -6.95 -2.15
C VAL A 4 -10.89 -5.91 -1.44
N LEU A 5 -10.83 -6.00 -0.11
CA LEU A 5 -9.94 -5.22 0.72
C LEU A 5 -8.57 -5.91 0.78
N THR A 6 -7.56 -5.27 0.23
CA THR A 6 -6.17 -5.72 0.31
C THR A 6 -5.41 -4.84 1.30
N THR A 7 -4.69 -5.49 2.22
CA THR A 7 -3.78 -4.85 3.17
C THR A 7 -2.35 -5.15 2.75
N MET A 8 -1.60 -4.09 2.51
CA MET A 8 -0.22 -4.10 2.09
C MET A 8 0.63 -3.38 3.15
N LYS A 9 1.75 -3.99 3.52
CA LYS A 9 2.78 -3.41 4.37
C LYS A 9 3.93 -2.96 3.48
N ILE A 10 4.27 -1.69 3.56
CA ILE A 10 5.31 -1.02 2.79
C ILE A 10 6.44 -0.71 3.76
N MET A 11 7.62 -1.25 3.48
CA MET A 11 8.81 -1.01 4.28
C MET A 11 9.68 0.04 3.57
N PRO A 12 9.95 1.19 4.21
CA PRO A 12 10.91 2.14 3.68
C PRO A 12 12.33 1.58 3.80
N ASP A 13 13.23 2.06 2.95
CA ASP A 13 14.65 1.67 2.96
C ASP A 13 15.41 2.19 4.19
N SER A 14 14.97 3.31 4.75
CA SER A 14 15.60 3.94 5.91
C SER A 14 14.59 4.71 6.75
N PRO A 15 14.85 4.90 8.06
CA PRO A 15 13.97 5.68 8.94
C PRO A 15 13.99 7.18 8.65
N ASP A 16 14.97 7.65 7.88
CA ASP A 16 15.09 9.04 7.40
C ASP A 16 14.26 9.32 6.14
N ILE A 17 13.59 8.31 5.57
CA ILE A 17 12.71 8.49 4.41
C ILE A 17 11.45 9.25 4.82
N ASP A 18 11.04 10.20 3.97
CA ASP A 18 9.84 10.99 4.18
C ASP A 18 8.59 10.14 3.89
N LEU A 19 7.99 9.59 4.95
CA LEU A 19 6.80 8.75 4.86
C LEU A 19 5.63 9.55 4.28
N ASP A 20 5.46 10.81 4.67
CA ASP A 20 4.42 11.71 4.16
C ASP A 20 4.52 11.87 2.63
N ALA A 21 5.72 12.01 2.08
CA ALA A 21 5.94 12.04 0.64
C ALA A 21 5.53 10.72 -0.04
N ILE A 22 5.83 9.57 0.57
CA ILE A 22 5.38 8.26 0.06
C ILE A 22 3.85 8.19 0.08
N LYS A 23 3.21 8.54 1.21
CA LYS A 23 1.75 8.53 1.33
C LYS A 23 1.10 9.38 0.25
N SER A 24 1.59 10.60 0.07
CA SER A 24 1.08 11.53 -0.94
C SER A 24 1.30 11.02 -2.36
N THR A 25 2.43 10.35 -2.61
CA THR A 25 2.69 9.70 -3.91
C THR A 25 1.71 8.56 -4.17
N ILE A 26 1.43 7.72 -3.16
CA ILE A 26 0.45 6.64 -3.26
C ILE A 26 -0.95 7.21 -3.54
N GLU A 27 -1.36 8.25 -2.81
CA GLU A 27 -2.65 8.91 -3.02
C GLU A 27 -2.82 9.46 -4.45
N ASN A 28 -1.77 10.05 -5.02
CA ASN A 28 -1.80 10.62 -6.37
C ASN A 28 -1.62 9.57 -7.48
N SER A 29 -0.94 8.47 -7.19
CA SER A 29 -0.61 7.42 -8.16
C SER A 29 -1.58 6.24 -8.12
N MET A 30 -2.61 6.32 -7.27
CA MET A 30 -3.57 5.24 -7.10
C MET A 30 -4.39 5.03 -8.38
N PRO A 31 -4.46 3.79 -8.91
CA PRO A 31 -5.19 3.51 -10.14
C PRO A 31 -6.70 3.60 -9.92
N GLU A 32 -7.48 3.95 -10.95
CA GLU A 32 -8.96 4.03 -10.86
C GLU A 32 -9.63 2.71 -10.46
N SER A 33 -8.96 1.58 -10.67
CA SER A 33 -9.43 0.24 -10.29
C SER A 33 -9.21 -0.10 -8.81
N ALA A 34 -8.52 0.77 -8.06
CA ALA A 34 -8.29 0.63 -6.64
C ALA A 34 -8.69 1.91 -5.90
N LYS A 35 -9.32 1.76 -4.75
CA LYS A 35 -9.76 2.86 -3.91
C LYS A 35 -9.03 2.81 -2.57
N LEU A 36 -8.38 3.91 -2.20
CA LEU A 36 -7.72 4.02 -0.90
C LEU A 36 -8.78 3.86 0.17
N HIS A 37 -8.56 2.90 1.06
CA HIS A 37 -9.43 2.67 2.20
C HIS A 37 -8.86 3.33 3.45
N ASP A 38 -7.62 3.01 3.78
CA ASP A 38 -6.94 3.52 4.96
C ASP A 38 -5.42 3.47 4.75
N MET A 39 -4.69 4.30 5.49
CA MET A 39 -3.24 4.29 5.48
C MET A 39 -2.74 4.61 6.88
N ALA A 40 -2.09 3.64 7.50
CA ALA A 40 -1.59 3.74 8.86
C ALA A 40 -0.07 3.59 8.91
N GLU A 41 0.56 4.15 9.93
CA GLU A 41 1.99 4.01 10.18
C GLU A 41 2.20 3.11 11.38
N GLU A 42 2.95 2.03 11.18
CA GLU A 42 3.24 1.06 12.22
C GLU A 42 4.74 1.14 12.56
N PRO A 43 5.11 1.65 13.76
CA PRO A 43 6.50 1.63 14.19
C PRO A 43 6.94 0.17 14.37
N ILE A 44 8.06 -0.17 13.72
CA ILE A 44 8.68 -1.49 13.80
C ILE A 44 9.78 -1.42 14.86
N ALA A 45 10.99 -1.87 14.53
CA ALA A 45 12.14 -1.90 15.41
C ALA A 45 13.24 -0.99 14.84
N PHE A 46 14.15 -0.54 15.70
CA PHE A 46 15.30 0.29 15.32
C PHE A 46 14.93 1.62 14.65
N GLY A 47 13.78 2.22 15.02
CA GLY A 47 13.33 3.51 14.49
C GLY A 47 12.71 3.44 13.09
N LEU A 48 12.64 2.26 12.47
CA LEU A 48 11.92 2.06 11.23
C LEU A 48 10.40 2.09 11.48
N VAL A 49 9.69 2.69 10.54
CA VAL A 49 8.24 2.78 10.54
C VAL A 49 7.75 2.19 9.22
N ALA A 50 6.87 1.21 9.27
CA ALA A 50 6.24 0.66 8.08
C ALA A 50 4.93 1.38 7.80
N ILE A 51 4.55 1.50 6.53
CA ILE A 51 3.25 2.03 6.13
C ILE A 51 2.32 0.84 5.86
N ILE A 52 1.23 0.75 6.58
CA ILE A 52 0.13 -0.18 6.33
C ILE A 52 -0.86 0.52 5.39
N LEU A 53 -0.83 0.14 4.12
CA LEU A 53 -1.76 0.60 3.10
C LEU A 53 -2.93 -0.37 3.00
N GLN A 54 -4.15 0.14 3.11
CA GLN A 54 -5.38 -0.60 2.85
C GLN A 54 -6.09 0.01 1.65
N PHE A 55 -6.43 -0.82 0.68
CA PHE A 55 -7.15 -0.40 -0.51
C PHE A 55 -8.19 -1.44 -0.92
N ILE A 56 -9.29 -0.95 -1.49
CA ILE A 56 -10.38 -1.78 -2.00
C ILE A 56 -10.26 -1.85 -3.51
N THR A 57 -10.32 -3.06 -4.07
CA THR A 57 -10.37 -3.28 -5.52
C THR A 57 -11.64 -4.03 -5.86
N ASP A 58 -12.19 -3.82 -7.06
CA ASP A 58 -13.23 -4.71 -7.57
C ASP A 58 -12.64 -6.11 -7.85
N ASP A 59 -13.43 -7.16 -7.64
CA ASP A 59 -13.12 -8.57 -7.96
C ASP A 59 -13.13 -8.77 -9.50
N GLY A 60 -12.25 -8.05 -10.20
CA GLY A 60 -11.94 -8.17 -11.62
C GLY A 60 -10.51 -8.66 -11.86
N GLU A 61 -10.20 -9.10 -13.09
CA GLU A 61 -8.85 -9.53 -13.47
C GLU A 61 -7.85 -8.37 -13.28
N GLY A 62 -6.89 -8.54 -12.35
CA GLY A 62 -5.82 -7.58 -12.09
C GLY A 62 -5.70 -7.11 -10.64
N GLY A 63 -6.75 -7.29 -9.81
CA GLY A 63 -6.71 -7.17 -8.34
C GLY A 63 -5.77 -6.10 -7.78
N SER A 64 -4.69 -6.55 -7.14
CA SER A 64 -3.69 -5.72 -6.44
C SER A 64 -2.41 -5.45 -7.24
N GLU A 65 -2.15 -6.19 -8.31
CA GLU A 65 -0.90 -6.10 -9.10
C GLU A 65 -0.54 -4.67 -9.53
N PRO A 66 -1.45 -3.84 -10.09
CA PRO A 66 -1.08 -2.50 -10.53
C PRO A 66 -0.73 -1.56 -9.35
N VAL A 67 -1.31 -1.81 -8.17
CA VAL A 67 -0.98 -1.06 -6.95
C VAL A 67 0.38 -1.49 -6.42
N GLU A 68 0.65 -2.79 -6.42
CA GLU A 68 1.93 -3.37 -6.01
C GLU A 68 3.10 -2.81 -6.83
N ASP A 69 2.99 -2.84 -8.16
CA ASP A 69 4.04 -2.39 -9.08
C ASP A 69 4.29 -0.87 -8.98
N MET A 70 3.20 -0.10 -8.81
CA MET A 70 3.27 1.34 -8.56
C MET A 70 4.00 1.64 -7.26
N VAL A 71 3.66 0.96 -6.16
CA VAL A 71 4.28 1.19 -4.85
C VAL A 71 5.75 0.77 -4.87
N GLN A 72 6.10 -0.33 -5.54
CA GLN A 72 7.50 -0.75 -5.72
C GLN A 72 8.34 0.24 -6.52
N SER A 73 7.70 1.01 -7.41
CA SER A 73 8.37 2.04 -8.20
C SER A 73 8.60 3.35 -7.43
N ILE A 74 8.03 3.50 -6.23
CA ILE A 74 8.22 4.71 -5.40
C ILE A 74 9.63 4.72 -4.81
N GLU A 75 10.34 5.83 -5.04
CA GLU A 75 11.68 6.05 -4.50
C GLU A 75 11.63 6.09 -2.96
N GLY A 76 12.43 5.24 -2.30
CA GLY A 76 12.45 5.11 -0.85
C GLY A 76 11.68 3.90 -0.29
N VAL A 77 10.95 3.17 -1.13
CA VAL A 77 10.38 1.86 -0.77
C VAL A 77 11.43 0.77 -0.95
N ALA A 78 11.76 0.03 0.12
CA ALA A 78 12.66 -1.11 0.05
C ALA A 78 11.95 -2.40 -0.32
N SER A 79 10.74 -2.61 0.21
CA SER A 79 9.94 -3.79 -0.08
C SER A 79 8.47 -3.56 0.25
N ILE A 80 7.62 -4.32 -0.45
CA ILE A 80 6.18 -4.40 -0.19
C ILE A 80 5.84 -5.85 0.20
N GLU A 81 4.88 -5.99 1.09
CA GLU A 81 4.39 -7.29 1.55
C GLU A 81 2.87 -7.25 1.70
N ILE A 82 2.15 -8.15 1.03
CA ILE A 82 0.70 -8.29 1.20
C ILE A 82 0.45 -9.07 2.49
N THR A 83 -0.06 -8.40 3.53
CA THR A 83 -0.32 -9.04 4.83
C THR A 83 -1.72 -9.66 4.92
N GLY A 84 -2.64 -9.27 4.03
CA GLY A 84 -3.97 -9.85 4.03
C GLY A 84 -4.82 -9.39 2.85
N VAL A 85 -5.73 -10.28 2.44
CA VAL A 85 -6.74 -10.01 1.41
C VAL A 85 -8.08 -10.51 1.95
N GLY A 86 -9.08 -9.63 1.99
CA GLY A 86 -10.41 -9.89 2.51
C GLY A 86 -11.47 -9.53 1.50
N ARG A 87 -12.44 -10.41 1.25
CA ARG A 87 -13.60 -10.10 0.42
C ARG A 87 -14.67 -9.42 1.27
N LEU A 88 -15.11 -8.25 0.85
CA LEU A 88 -16.27 -7.54 1.38
C LEU A 88 -17.52 -8.11 0.69
N MET A 89 -18.40 -8.73 1.46
CA MET A 89 -19.65 -9.38 1.01
C MET A 89 -20.85 -8.43 1.09
#